data_AF-A0AAW7TC23-F1
#
_entry.id   AF-A0AAW7TC23-F1
#
_cell.length_a   1.000
_cell.length_b   1.000
_cell.length_c   1.000
_cell.angle_alpha   90.00
_cell.angle_beta   90.00
_cell.angle_gamma   90.00
#
_symmetry.space_group_name_H-M   'P 1'
#
loop_
_entity.id
_entity.type
_entity.pdbx_description
1 polymer ?
#
loop_
_entity_poly.entity_id
_entity_poly.type
_entity_poly.pdbx_seq_one_letter_code
_entity_poly.pdbx_strand_id
1 'polypeptide(L)'
;MYAIEQQRKADNLRMANTLLEIAKSALKLQKHVTGKLDSREKIHFAAQDNRLPFDMPMVYTMERQLDRIALHDLPANLIAPALLIAETFRQVKIKLEMVFDTHRKMDAAMFEDFFATVKSMEESMSATIADLENQLEQMR
;
A
#
# COMPACT_ATOMS: atom_id res chain seq x y z
N MET A 1 -9.94 -38.08 5.47
CA MET A 1 -10.55 -36.94 4.77
C MET A 1 -10.62 -35.70 5.67
N TYR A 2 -11.17 -35.81 6.90
CA TYR A 2 -11.20 -34.73 7.90
C TYR A 2 -9.86 -34.03 8.21
N ALA A 3 -8.74 -34.77 8.32
CA ALA A 3 -7.44 -34.17 8.62
C ALA A 3 -6.90 -33.27 7.50
N ILE A 4 -7.21 -33.58 6.23
CA ILE A 4 -6.75 -32.79 5.07
C ILE A 4 -7.54 -31.49 4.95
N GLU A 5 -8.85 -31.54 5.24
CA GLU A 5 -9.70 -30.35 5.23
C GLU A 5 -9.36 -29.37 6.35
N GLN A 6 -9.10 -29.89 7.56
CA GLN A 6 -8.63 -29.07 8.69
C GLN A 6 -7.27 -28.43 8.39
N GLN A 7 -6.34 -29.18 7.78
CA GLN A 7 -5.03 -28.66 7.38
C GLN A 7 -5.18 -27.54 6.34
N ARG A 8 -6.00 -27.75 5.29
CA ARG A 8 -6.27 -26.71 4.27
C ARG A 8 -6.90 -25.46 4.86
N LYS A 9 -7.86 -25.60 5.79
CA LYS A 9 -8.48 -24.46 6.47
C LYS A 9 -7.43 -23.67 7.27
N ALA A 10 -6.56 -24.36 8.00
CA ALA A 10 -5.49 -23.73 8.77
C ALA A 10 -4.46 -23.01 7.88
N ASP A 11 -4.09 -23.61 6.75
CA ASP A 11 -3.15 -23.01 5.80
C ASP A 11 -3.74 -21.77 5.11
N ASN A 12 -5.00 -21.83 4.68
CA ASN A 12 -5.70 -20.67 4.12
C ASN A 12 -5.81 -19.51 5.12
N LEU A 13 -6.13 -19.83 6.38
CA LEU A 13 -6.19 -18.83 7.45
C LEU A 13 -4.82 -18.20 7.70
N ARG A 14 -3.75 -18.99 7.67
CA ARG A 14 -2.37 -18.49 7.81
C ARG A 14 -2.01 -17.54 6.67
N MET A 15 -2.27 -17.93 5.42
CA MET A 15 -2.02 -17.10 4.24
C MET A 15 -2.80 -15.78 4.29
N ALA A 16 -4.08 -15.84 4.67
CA ALA A 16 -4.91 -14.65 4.81
C ALA A 16 -4.38 -13.69 5.90
N ASN A 17 -3.96 -14.20 7.07
CA ASN A 17 -3.35 -13.38 8.11
C ASN A 17 -2.03 -12.77 7.62
N THR A 18 -1.19 -13.52 6.89
CA THR A 18 0.06 -13.00 6.32
C THR A 18 -0.22 -11.87 5.33
N LEU A 19 -1.18 -12.04 4.42
CA LEU A 19 -1.57 -10.99 3.48
C LEU A 19 -2.07 -9.74 4.20
N LEU A 20 -2.88 -9.91 5.26
CA LEU A 20 -3.38 -8.81 6.06
C LEU A 20 -2.25 -8.01 6.72
N GLU A 21 -1.27 -8.68 7.33
CA GLU A 21 -0.14 -8.00 7.97
C GLU A 21 0.76 -7.27 6.96
N ILE A 22 0.94 -7.83 5.76
CA ILE A 22 1.61 -7.15 4.65
C ILE A 22 0.83 -5.89 4.26
N ALA A 23 -0.49 -5.99 4.09
CA ALA A 23 -1.35 -4.88 3.72
C ALA A 23 -1.30 -3.74 4.76
N LYS A 24 -1.41 -4.08 6.05
CA LYS A 24 -1.28 -3.13 7.16
C LYS A 24 0.09 -2.44 7.18
N SER A 25 1.15 -3.20 6.93
CA SER A 25 2.51 -2.66 6.84
C SER A 25 2.67 -1.71 5.67
N ALA A 26 2.11 -2.04 4.51
CA ALA A 26 2.09 -1.19 3.33
C ALA A 26 1.33 0.12 3.60
N LEU A 27 0.12 0.05 4.17
CA LEU A 27 -0.66 1.23 4.54
C LEU A 27 0.07 2.11 5.57
N LYS A 28 0.71 1.49 6.56
CA LYS A 28 1.49 2.23 7.57
C LYS A 28 2.65 2.99 6.92
N LEU A 29 3.37 2.34 6.01
CA LEU A 29 4.45 2.98 5.27
C LEU A 29 3.93 4.10 4.38
N GLN A 30 2.83 3.88 3.64
CA GLN A 30 2.16 4.90 2.84
C GLN A 30 1.86 6.13 3.70
N LYS A 31 1.09 5.98 4.78
CA LYS A 31 0.74 7.07 5.71
C LYS A 31 1.95 7.79 6.29
N HIS A 32 3.01 7.05 6.60
CA HIS A 32 4.24 7.63 7.12
C HIS A 32 4.91 8.55 6.09
N VAL A 33 5.00 8.10 4.85
CA VAL A 33 5.68 8.80 3.77
C VAL A 33 4.86 10.00 3.30
N THR A 34 3.56 9.82 3.13
CA THR A 34 2.63 10.86 2.67
C THR A 34 2.43 11.94 3.74
N GLY A 35 2.40 11.57 5.02
CA GLY A 35 2.34 12.51 6.14
C GLY A 35 3.58 13.40 6.26
N LYS A 36 4.74 12.98 5.75
CA LYS A 36 5.92 13.84 5.61
C LYS A 36 5.79 14.88 4.49
N LEU A 37 4.83 14.70 3.59
CA LEU A 37 4.61 15.51 2.39
C LEU A 37 3.24 16.21 2.39
N ASP A 38 2.66 16.49 3.56
CA ASP A 38 1.32 17.10 3.68
C ASP A 38 1.23 18.59 3.26
N SER A 39 2.31 19.20 2.78
CA SER A 39 2.36 20.60 2.36
C SER A 39 3.32 20.81 1.19
N ARG A 40 3.09 21.91 0.44
CA ARG A 40 3.93 22.30 -0.70
C ARG A 40 5.37 22.55 -0.26
N GLU A 41 5.53 23.23 0.87
CA GLU A 41 6.83 23.52 1.48
C GLU A 41 7.56 22.23 1.82
N LYS A 42 6.90 21.26 2.46
CA LYS A 42 7.52 19.97 2.79
C LYS A 42 7.94 19.18 1.56
N ILE A 43 7.16 19.22 0.48
CA ILE A 43 7.54 18.62 -0.81
C ILE A 43 8.79 19.31 -1.37
N HIS A 44 8.81 20.65 -1.41
CA HIS A 44 9.97 21.41 -1.87
C HIS A 44 11.22 21.09 -1.05
N PHE A 45 11.12 21.04 0.28
CA PHE A 45 12.23 20.70 1.19
C PHE A 45 12.72 19.27 0.99
N ALA A 46 11.82 18.30 0.83
CA ALA A 46 12.18 16.92 0.56
C ALA A 46 12.86 16.76 -0.81
N ALA A 47 12.47 17.55 -1.81
CA ALA A 47 13.01 17.48 -3.17
C ALA A 47 14.36 18.19 -3.37
N GLN A 48 14.64 19.29 -2.66
CA GLN A 48 15.74 20.19 -3.01
C GLN A 48 17.12 19.77 -2.50
N ASP A 49 17.23 18.76 -1.63
CA ASP A 49 18.45 18.69 -0.82
C ASP A 49 18.83 17.29 -0.32
N ASN A 50 18.04 16.24 -0.54
CA ASN A 50 18.22 14.95 0.18
C ASN A 50 18.34 15.14 1.73
N ARG A 51 18.01 16.34 2.25
CA ARG A 51 18.17 16.74 3.67
C ARG A 51 17.13 16.09 4.56
N LEU A 52 16.01 15.68 3.98
CA LEU A 52 15.21 14.61 4.55
C LEU A 52 15.72 13.30 3.93
N PRO A 53 16.29 12.36 4.71
CA PRO A 53 16.34 10.98 4.28
C PRO A 53 14.89 10.56 4.02
N PHE A 54 14.51 10.57 2.75
CA PHE A 54 13.14 10.27 2.36
C PHE A 54 13.03 8.78 2.13
N ASP A 55 11.96 8.16 2.62
CA ASP A 55 11.85 6.70 2.69
C ASP A 55 11.54 6.05 1.33
N MET A 56 11.88 6.70 0.20
CA MET A 56 11.76 6.11 -1.14
C MET A 56 12.40 4.72 -1.22
N PRO A 57 13.60 4.43 -0.65
CA PRO A 57 14.14 3.08 -0.62
C PRO A 57 13.20 2.04 0.04
N MET A 58 12.47 2.43 1.09
CA MET A 58 11.47 1.58 1.72
C MET A 58 10.23 1.43 0.84
N VAL A 59 9.77 2.50 0.19
CA VAL A 59 8.66 2.47 -0.78
C VAL A 59 9.00 1.49 -1.92
N TYR A 60 10.18 1.61 -2.53
CA TYR A 60 10.62 0.68 -3.57
C TYR A 60 10.70 -0.77 -3.08
N THR A 61 11.15 -0.96 -1.84
CA THR A 61 11.26 -2.31 -1.27
C THR A 61 9.88 -2.91 -1.03
N MET A 62 8.94 -2.16 -0.48
CA MET A 62 7.58 -2.62 -0.26
C MET A 62 6.86 -2.92 -1.58
N GLU A 63 6.96 -2.06 -2.58
CA GLU A 63 6.36 -2.30 -3.90
C GLU A 63 6.89 -3.60 -4.53
N ARG A 64 8.21 -3.82 -4.51
CA ARG A 64 8.79 -5.10 -4.99
C ARG A 64 8.34 -6.31 -4.19
N GLN A 65 8.08 -6.18 -2.89
CA GLN A 65 7.59 -7.29 -2.06
C GLN A 65 6.15 -7.63 -2.43
N LEU A 66 5.30 -6.61 -2.65
CA LEU A 66 3.92 -6.78 -3.10
C LEU A 66 3.86 -7.42 -4.50
N ASP A 67 4.73 -7.00 -5.42
CA ASP A 67 4.82 -7.57 -6.78
C ASP A 67 5.31 -9.03 -6.80
N ARG A 68 5.95 -9.49 -5.73
CA ARG A 68 6.47 -10.85 -5.59
C ARG A 68 5.49 -11.81 -4.93
N ILE A 69 4.30 -11.35 -4.54
CA ILE A 69 3.27 -12.23 -4.00
C ILE A 69 2.90 -13.27 -5.08
N ALA A 70 3.12 -14.55 -4.77
CA ALA A 70 2.77 -15.65 -5.65
C ALA A 70 1.25 -15.85 -5.69
N LEU A 71 0.56 -15.11 -6.57
CA LEU A 71 -0.90 -15.11 -6.66
C LEU A 71 -1.49 -16.52 -6.93
N HIS A 72 -0.73 -17.39 -7.60
CA HIS A 72 -1.15 -18.77 -7.89
C HIS A 72 -1.16 -19.67 -6.65
N ASP A 73 -0.44 -19.30 -5.60
CA ASP A 73 -0.42 -20.02 -4.32
C ASP A 73 -1.51 -19.52 -3.36
N LEU A 74 -2.18 -18.41 -3.70
CA LEU A 74 -3.24 -17.85 -2.85
C LEU A 74 -4.57 -18.57 -3.08
N PRO A 75 -5.36 -18.76 -2.01
CA PRO A 75 -6.79 -19.05 -2.12
C PRO A 75 -7.48 -18.03 -3.02
N ALA A 76 -8.45 -18.49 -3.83
CA ALA A 76 -9.10 -17.65 -4.84
C ALA A 76 -9.70 -16.34 -4.27
N ASN A 77 -10.21 -16.37 -3.04
CA ASN A 77 -10.78 -15.21 -2.37
C ASN A 77 -9.73 -14.15 -1.96
N LEU A 78 -8.45 -14.51 -1.90
CA LEU A 78 -7.36 -13.60 -1.54
C LEU A 78 -6.65 -12.97 -2.75
N ILE A 79 -6.87 -13.49 -3.95
CA ILE A 79 -6.24 -13.00 -5.18
C ILE A 79 -6.60 -11.53 -5.43
N ALA A 80 -7.90 -11.19 -5.38
CA ALA A 80 -8.36 -9.84 -5.65
C ALA A 80 -7.86 -8.82 -4.61
N PRO A 81 -7.97 -9.06 -3.28
CA PRO A 81 -7.35 -8.20 -2.27
C PRO A 81 -5.85 -8.00 -2.48
N ALA A 82 -5.09 -9.08 -2.77
CA ALA A 82 -3.66 -8.99 -2.99
C ALA A 82 -3.31 -8.08 -4.18
N LEU A 83 -4.05 -8.19 -5.29
CA LEU A 83 -3.89 -7.33 -6.46
C LEU A 83 -4.21 -5.86 -6.14
N LEU A 84 -5.30 -5.60 -5.42
CA LEU A 84 -5.70 -4.23 -5.05
C LEU A 84 -4.65 -3.57 -4.16
N ILE A 85 -4.12 -4.29 -3.18
CA ILE A 85 -3.04 -3.80 -2.30
C ILE A 85 -1.80 -3.45 -3.14
N ALA A 86 -1.34 -4.39 -3.98
CA ALA A 86 -0.16 -4.17 -4.81
C ALA A 86 -0.31 -2.97 -5.74
N GLU A 87 -1.46 -2.87 -6.43
CA GLU A 87 -1.74 -1.79 -7.37
C GLU A 87 -1.85 -0.44 -6.67
N THR A 88 -2.59 -0.37 -5.55
CA THR A 88 -2.75 0.89 -4.81
C THR A 88 -1.40 1.41 -4.32
N PHE A 89 -0.55 0.53 -3.79
CA PHE A 89 0.78 0.92 -3.34
C PHE A 89 1.71 1.33 -4.49
N ARG A 90 1.60 0.68 -5.65
CA ARG A 90 2.32 1.07 -6.87
C ARG A 90 1.91 2.47 -7.34
N GLN A 91 0.61 2.79 -7.33
CA GLN A 91 0.14 4.12 -7.70
C GLN A 91 0.63 5.21 -6.75
N VAL A 92 0.70 4.91 -5.44
CA VAL A 92 1.32 5.81 -4.46
C VAL A 92 2.78 6.08 -4.81
N LYS A 93 3.58 5.05 -5.10
CA LYS A 93 4.97 5.22 -5.54
C LYS A 93 5.07 6.15 -6.75
N ILE A 94 4.27 5.90 -7.78
CA ILE A 94 4.26 6.70 -9.01
C ILE A 94 3.91 8.17 -8.69
N LYS A 95 2.90 8.41 -7.84
CA LYS A 95 2.53 9.77 -7.44
C LYS A 95 3.65 10.49 -6.67
N LEU A 96 4.36 9.77 -5.81
CA LEU A 96 5.52 10.30 -5.09
C LEU A 96 6.68 10.64 -6.04
N GLU A 97 6.99 9.78 -7.01
CA GLU A 97 8.00 10.07 -8.03
C GLU A 97 7.61 11.31 -8.86
N MET A 98 6.37 11.35 -9.34
CA MET A 98 5.85 12.46 -10.13
C MET A 98 5.92 13.79 -9.38
N VAL A 99 5.52 13.81 -8.09
CA VAL A 99 5.54 15.06 -7.32
C VAL A 99 6.97 15.57 -7.16
N PHE A 100 7.93 14.68 -6.90
CA PHE A 100 9.34 15.09 -6.79
C PHE A 100 9.92 15.57 -8.12
N ASP A 101 9.55 14.96 -9.24
CA ASP A 101 10.03 15.37 -10.55
C ASP A 101 9.44 16.70 -11.02
N THR A 102 8.19 16.99 -10.62
CA THR A 102 7.41 18.10 -11.19
C THR A 102 7.09 19.24 -10.22
N HIS A 103 7.41 19.12 -8.93
CA HIS A 103 7.04 20.09 -7.88
C HIS A 103 7.31 21.57 -8.25
N ARG A 104 8.41 21.88 -8.94
CA ARG A 104 8.75 23.27 -9.33
C ARG A 104 7.82 23.88 -10.38
N LYS A 105 7.06 23.04 -11.08
CA LYS A 105 6.13 23.42 -12.15
C LYS A 105 4.67 23.28 -11.71
N MET A 106 4.42 22.73 -10.52
CA MET A 106 3.08 22.53 -10.01
C MET A 106 2.52 23.84 -9.49
N ASP A 107 1.30 24.16 -9.91
CA ASP A 107 0.54 25.25 -9.35
C ASP A 107 -0.26 24.79 -8.11
N ALA A 108 -1.06 25.70 -7.56
CA ALA A 108 -1.84 25.44 -6.37
C ALA A 108 -2.82 24.27 -6.53
N ALA A 109 -3.51 24.20 -7.66
CA ALA A 109 -4.53 23.20 -7.94
C ALA A 109 -3.90 21.82 -8.15
N MET A 110 -2.73 21.75 -8.80
CA MET A 110 -1.99 20.51 -8.98
C MET A 110 -1.53 19.89 -7.65
N PHE A 111 -1.12 20.71 -6.68
CA PHE A 111 -0.79 20.22 -5.34
C PHE A 111 -2.03 19.72 -4.59
N GLU A 112 -3.16 20.43 -4.70
CA GLU A 112 -4.42 20.01 -4.09
C GLU A 112 -4.90 18.66 -4.67
N ASP A 113 -4.80 18.47 -5.99
CA ASP A 113 -5.09 17.19 -6.65
C ASP A 113 -4.17 16.06 -6.14
N PHE A 114 -2.86 16.34 -6.00
CA PHE A 114 -1.92 15.38 -5.44
C PHE A 114 -2.32 14.95 -4.01
N PHE A 115 -2.60 15.90 -3.12
CA PHE A 115 -2.99 15.59 -1.74
C PHE A 115 -4.31 14.82 -1.67
N ALA A 116 -5.30 15.24 -2.45
CA ALA A 116 -6.59 14.57 -2.52
C ALA A 116 -6.45 13.13 -3.06
N THR A 117 -5.64 12.95 -4.10
CA THR A 117 -5.40 11.65 -4.72
C THR A 117 -4.71 10.69 -3.75
N VAL A 118 -3.63 11.13 -3.10
CA VAL A 118 -2.90 10.30 -2.13
C VAL A 118 -3.78 9.91 -0.95
N LYS A 119 -4.61 10.84 -0.47
CA LYS A 119 -5.58 10.56 0.60
C LYS A 119 -6.63 9.53 0.15
N SER A 120 -7.17 9.66 -1.05
CA SER A 120 -8.13 8.68 -1.61
C SER A 120 -7.50 7.28 -1.74
N MET A 121 -6.22 7.20 -2.11
CA MET A 121 -5.48 5.93 -2.12
C MET A 121 -5.32 5.34 -0.71
N GLU A 122 -5.08 6.16 0.32
CA GLU A 122 -5.03 5.68 1.72
C GLU A 122 -6.37 5.13 2.19
N GLU A 123 -7.46 5.80 1.82
CA GLU A 123 -8.83 5.38 2.12
C GLU A 123 -9.17 4.06 1.41
N SER A 124 -8.82 3.93 0.13
CA SER A 124 -9.01 2.71 -0.67
C SER A 124 -8.23 1.51 -0.10
N MET A 125 -6.96 1.72 0.26
CA MET A 125 -6.14 0.71 0.93
C MET A 125 -6.74 0.31 2.29
N SER A 126 -7.21 1.29 3.07
CA SER A 126 -7.85 1.04 4.38
C SER A 126 -9.14 0.22 4.23
N ALA A 127 -9.96 0.52 3.22
CA ALA A 127 -11.17 -0.23 2.93
C ALA A 127 -10.86 -1.68 2.53
N THR A 128 -9.85 -1.88 1.66
CA THR A 128 -9.41 -3.23 1.26
C THR A 128 -8.92 -4.04 2.45
N ILE A 129 -8.20 -3.41 3.39
CA ILE A 129 -7.75 -4.04 4.64
C ILE A 129 -8.94 -4.43 5.52
N ALA A 130 -9.92 -3.54 5.69
CA ALA A 130 -11.11 -3.83 6.48
C ALA A 130 -11.94 -4.98 5.89
N ASP A 131 -12.08 -5.03 4.56
CA ASP A 131 -12.75 -6.14 3.87
C ASP A 131 -12.02 -7.47 4.10
N LEU A 132 -10.68 -7.44 4.08
CA LEU A 132 -9.85 -8.62 4.36
C LEU A 132 -9.97 -9.07 5.82
N GLU A 133 -10.05 -8.15 6.78
CA GLU A 133 -10.33 -8.45 8.19
C GLU A 133 -11.69 -9.13 8.36
N ASN A 134 -12.73 -8.59 7.72
CA ASN A 134 -14.08 -9.17 7.75
C ASN A 134 -14.10 -10.59 7.15
N GLN A 135 -13.39 -10.81 6.04
CA GLN A 135 -13.26 -12.14 5.44
C GLN A 135 -12.53 -13.12 6.38
N LEU A 136 -11.47 -12.67 7.05
CA LEU A 136 -10.73 -13.46 8.01
C LEU A 136 -11.57 -13.87 9.22
N GLU A 137 -12.43 -12.99 9.72
CA GLU A 137 -13.38 -13.31 10.79
C GLU A 137 -14.37 -14.40 10.37
N GLN A 138 -14.85 -14.39 9.13
CA GLN A 138 -15.75 -15.41 8.59
C GLN A 138 -15.05 -16.78 8.39
N MET A 139 -13.72 -16.79 8.21
CA MET A 139 -12.94 -18.01 8.02
C MET A 139 -12.57 -18.71 9.33
N ARG A 140 -12.64 -18.03 10.47
CA ARG A 140 -12.35 -18.58 11.80
C ARG A 140 -13.47 -19.54 12.21
#